data_AF-A0A1I0V355-F1
#
_entry.id   AF-A0A1I0V355-F1
#
_cell.length_a   1.000
_cell.length_b   1.000
_cell.length_c   1.000
_cell.angle_alpha   90.00
_cell.angle_beta   90.00
_cell.angle_gamma   90.00
#
_symmetry.space_group_name_H-M   'P 1'
#
loop_
_entity.id
_entity.type
_entity.pdbx_description
1 polymer ?
#
loop_
_entity_poly.entity_id
_entity_poly.type
_entity_poly.pdbx_seq_one_letter_code
_entity_poly.pdbx_strand_id
1 'polypeptide(L)'
;MKKSILALFAVIMVFSSFAEARIIMYANGDYNYPIWASGNRGGSTLDLRTAMIMPDTGNGQYLETCANNYFLWYDKGDGKTYENGTLQKDKYIYFREYNDGSGLYYVVAEVPWDALPWKKINPDDYFDYGINDAYYLLKCRVEKKQ
;
A
#
# COMPACT_ATOMS: atom_id res chain seq x y z
N MET A 1 34.94 -27.12 -18.02
CA MET A 1 33.51 -27.38 -17.74
C MET A 1 33.12 -27.17 -16.27
N LYS A 2 33.78 -27.78 -15.27
CA LYS A 2 33.37 -27.65 -13.85
C LYS A 2 33.42 -26.21 -13.29
N LYS A 3 34.45 -25.41 -13.62
CA LYS A 3 34.63 -24.03 -13.11
C LYS A 3 33.60 -23.04 -13.68
N SER A 4 33.23 -23.20 -14.96
CA SER A 4 32.26 -22.35 -15.66
C SER A 4 30.83 -22.55 -15.13
N ILE A 5 30.49 -23.78 -14.76
CA ILE A 5 29.18 -24.12 -14.18
C ILE A 5 29.06 -23.54 -12.76
N LEU A 6 30.13 -23.63 -11.95
CA LEU A 6 30.16 -23.02 -10.61
C LEU A 6 30.03 -21.50 -10.63
N ALA A 7 30.67 -20.83 -11.60
CA ALA A 7 30.51 -19.39 -11.78
C ALA A 7 29.06 -19.02 -12.18
N LEU A 8 28.42 -19.81 -13.03
CA LEU A 8 27.02 -19.62 -13.40
C LEU A 8 26.08 -19.79 -12.20
N PHE A 9 26.29 -20.81 -11.36
CA PHE A 9 25.52 -20.98 -10.13
C PHE A 9 25.75 -19.85 -9.12
N ALA A 10 26.98 -19.33 -8.99
CA ALA A 10 27.26 -18.18 -8.14
C ALA A 10 26.55 -16.92 -8.64
N VAL A 11 26.56 -16.68 -9.96
CA VAL A 11 25.85 -15.56 -10.59
C VAL A 11 24.33 -15.70 -10.40
N ILE A 12 23.75 -16.87 -10.64
CA ILE A 12 22.32 -17.13 -10.42
C ILE A 12 21.95 -16.94 -8.95
N MET A 13 22.77 -17.41 -8.01
CA MET A 13 22.52 -17.22 -6.58
C MET A 13 22.56 -15.74 -6.16
N VAL A 14 23.53 -14.96 -6.65
CA VAL A 14 23.63 -13.52 -6.40
C VAL A 14 22.45 -12.75 -7.00
N PHE A 15 21.93 -13.14 -8.16
CA PHE A 15 20.73 -12.54 -8.74
C PHE A 15 19.43 -13.00 -8.06
N SER A 16 19.39 -14.22 -7.49
CA SER A 16 18.22 -14.72 -6.75
C SER A 16 18.11 -14.17 -5.31
N SER A 17 19.19 -13.59 -4.76
CA SER A 17 19.17 -12.94 -3.44
C SER A 17 18.47 -11.57 -3.39
N PHE A 18 17.99 -11.05 -4.53
CA PHE A 18 17.18 -9.82 -4.61
C PHE A 18 15.68 -10.09 -4.76
N ALA A 19 15.21 -11.27 -4.35
CA ALA A 19 13.80 -11.43 -4.04
C ALA A 19 13.51 -10.72 -2.71
N GLU A 20 13.55 -9.39 -2.71
CA GLU A 20 13.00 -8.60 -1.62
C GLU A 20 11.53 -8.99 -1.48
N ALA A 21 11.19 -9.45 -0.27
CA ALA A 21 9.89 -10.00 0.02
C ALA A 21 8.84 -8.88 -0.11
N ARG A 22 8.09 -8.94 -1.21
CA ARG A 22 6.93 -8.10 -1.52
C ARG A 22 5.77 -8.55 -0.62
N ILE A 23 5.65 -7.98 0.57
CA ILE A 23 4.68 -8.45 1.58
C ILE A 23 3.85 -7.27 2.09
N ILE A 24 2.55 -7.30 1.81
CA ILE A 24 1.58 -6.59 2.65
C ILE A 24 1.58 -7.30 3.99
N MET A 25 1.94 -6.57 5.03
CA MET A 25 1.91 -7.08 6.40
C MET A 25 0.66 -6.55 7.09
N TYR A 26 0.08 -7.35 7.98
CA TYR A 26 -1.07 -6.92 8.77
C TYR A 26 -0.60 -6.57 10.19
N ALA A 27 -0.88 -5.35 10.63
CA ALA A 27 -0.47 -4.89 11.97
C ALA A 27 -1.29 -5.57 13.09
N ASN A 28 -2.47 -6.10 12.76
CA ASN A 28 -3.27 -6.93 13.65
C ASN A 28 -3.77 -8.20 12.96
N GLY A 29 -3.92 -9.28 13.73
CA GLY A 29 -4.40 -10.58 13.23
C GLY A 29 -5.82 -10.56 12.67
N ASP A 30 -6.58 -9.50 12.94
CA ASP A 30 -7.96 -9.32 12.46
C ASP A 30 -8.06 -8.67 11.07
N TYR A 31 -6.94 -8.54 10.35
CA TYR A 31 -6.85 -7.96 9.00
C TYR A 31 -7.37 -6.51 8.87
N ASN A 32 -7.46 -5.74 9.96
CA ASN A 32 -8.03 -4.38 9.89
C ASN A 32 -7.02 -3.33 9.42
N TYR A 33 -5.73 -3.68 9.39
CA TYR A 33 -4.65 -2.75 9.12
C TYR A 33 -3.63 -3.31 8.12
N PRO A 34 -3.88 -3.21 6.80
CA PRO A 34 -2.86 -3.44 5.80
C PRO A 34 -1.77 -2.38 5.92
N ILE A 35 -0.53 -2.83 5.99
CA ILE A 35 0.68 -2.02 6.03
C ILE A 35 1.38 -2.14 4.67
N TRP A 36 1.81 -1.02 4.10
CA TRP A 36 2.73 -1.00 2.96
C TRP A 36 4.05 -0.31 3.33
N ALA A 37 5.11 -0.73 2.64
CA ALA A 37 6.45 -0.19 2.83
C ALA A 37 6.52 1.24 2.30
N SER A 38 6.73 2.22 3.19
CA SER A 38 7.08 3.60 2.82
C SER A 38 8.56 3.91 3.03
N GLY A 39 9.37 2.96 3.51
CA GLY A 39 10.81 3.13 3.70
C GLY A 39 11.41 2.21 4.79
N ASN A 40 12.71 2.40 5.06
CA ASN A 40 13.56 1.43 5.77
C ASN A 40 13.24 1.16 7.25
N ARG A 41 12.40 1.97 7.94
CA ARG A 41 12.11 1.80 9.39
C ARG A 41 10.68 2.17 9.80
N GLY A 42 9.74 2.18 8.84
CA GLY A 42 8.35 2.50 9.09
C GLY A 42 7.48 2.37 7.84
N GLY A 43 6.21 2.05 8.05
CA GLY A 43 5.22 1.85 7.00
C GLY A 43 4.04 2.80 7.16
N SER A 44 3.29 3.01 6.07
CA SER A 44 1.96 3.58 6.17
C SER A 44 0.94 2.45 6.33
N THR A 45 -0.14 2.70 7.06
CA THR A 45 -1.12 1.69 7.47
C THR A 45 -2.53 2.26 7.30
N LEU A 46 -3.44 1.54 6.64
CA LEU A 46 -4.83 1.96 6.48
C LEU A 46 -5.74 1.30 7.52
N ASP A 47 -6.70 2.02 8.09
CA ASP A 47 -7.76 1.40 8.89
C ASP A 47 -8.97 1.03 8.04
N LEU A 48 -9.08 -0.25 7.67
CA LEU A 48 -10.16 -0.77 6.83
C LEU A 48 -11.56 -0.63 7.47
N ARG A 49 -11.66 -0.43 8.80
CA ARG A 49 -12.95 -0.24 9.45
C ARG A 49 -13.54 1.12 9.11
N THR A 50 -12.67 2.10 8.90
CA THR A 50 -13.00 3.48 8.52
C THR A 50 -13.23 3.66 7.03
N ALA A 51 -13.02 2.61 6.23
CA ALA A 51 -13.24 2.63 4.80
C ALA A 51 -14.68 3.01 4.44
N MET A 52 -14.81 3.99 3.54
CA MET A 52 -16.08 4.45 2.99
C MET A 52 -15.94 4.89 1.53
N ILE A 53 -17.05 4.79 0.78
CA ILE A 53 -17.20 5.42 -0.54
C ILE A 53 -17.64 6.85 -0.30
N MET A 54 -16.94 7.80 -0.93
CA MET A 54 -17.32 9.19 -0.89
C MET A 54 -18.55 9.40 -1.77
N PRO A 55 -19.56 10.19 -1.34
CA PRO A 55 -20.70 10.54 -2.18
C PRO A 55 -20.20 11.08 -3.52
N ASP A 56 -20.87 10.71 -4.61
CA ASP A 56 -20.44 11.00 -5.98
C ASP A 56 -20.04 12.48 -6.19
N THR A 57 -18.75 12.75 -6.07
CA THR A 57 -18.14 14.08 -6.27
C THR A 57 -17.82 14.31 -7.75
N GLY A 58 -18.04 13.32 -8.62
CA GLY A 58 -17.50 13.25 -9.98
C GLY A 58 -18.53 13.03 -11.08
N ASN A 59 -19.84 13.16 -10.82
CA ASN A 59 -20.92 12.84 -11.77
C ASN A 59 -20.80 11.41 -12.35
N GLY A 60 -20.34 10.44 -11.55
CA GLY A 60 -20.17 9.05 -11.96
C GLY A 60 -18.96 8.79 -12.86
N GLN A 61 -18.03 9.74 -12.99
CA GLN A 61 -16.80 9.54 -13.77
C GLN A 61 -15.78 8.62 -13.06
N TYR A 62 -15.81 8.58 -11.73
CA TYR A 62 -14.87 7.83 -10.92
C TYR A 62 -15.52 7.32 -9.63
N LEU A 63 -14.95 6.25 -9.09
CA LEU A 63 -15.21 5.79 -7.73
C LEU A 63 -14.17 6.42 -6.80
N GLU A 64 -14.62 7.19 -5.81
CA GLU A 64 -13.74 7.75 -4.78
C GLU A 64 -13.96 7.03 -3.44
N THR A 65 -12.88 6.58 -2.84
CA THR A 65 -12.89 5.88 -1.55
C THR A 65 -11.85 6.49 -0.60
N CYS A 66 -12.13 6.46 0.70
CA CYS A 66 -11.20 6.99 1.69
C CYS A 66 -11.14 6.11 2.95
N ALA A 67 -10.03 6.24 3.69
CA ALA A 67 -9.84 5.65 5.01
C ALA A 67 -8.82 6.46 5.82
N ASN A 68 -8.82 6.25 7.15
CA ASN A 68 -7.76 6.78 8.01
C ASN A 68 -6.42 6.15 7.64
N ASN A 69 -5.40 7.00 7.51
CA ASN A 69 -4.00 6.62 7.36
C ASN A 69 -3.26 6.78 8.70
N TYR A 70 -2.35 5.86 8.97
CA TYR A 70 -1.49 5.87 10.15
C TYR A 70 -0.05 5.66 9.73
N PHE A 71 0.87 6.36 10.38
CA PHE A 71 2.27 5.99 10.36
C PHE A 71 2.52 4.90 11.41
N LEU A 72 3.17 3.83 10.97
CA LEU A 72 3.61 2.75 11.83
C LEU A 72 5.12 2.82 11.98
N TRP A 73 5.56 3.10 13.20
CA TRP A 73 6.96 3.09 13.59
C TRP A 73 7.30 1.77 14.25
N TYR A 74 8.35 1.12 13.78
CA TYR A 74 8.88 -0.09 14.39
C TYR A 74 10.11 0.24 15.21
N ASP A 75 10.04 0.01 16.51
CA ASP A 75 11.16 0.29 17.41
C ASP A 75 12.25 -0.80 17.31
N LYS A 76 11.88 -2.01 16.86
CA LYS A 76 12.79 -3.16 16.65
C LYS A 76 12.34 -4.02 15.46
N GLY A 77 13.30 -4.64 14.80
CA GLY A 77 13.04 -5.64 13.76
C GLY A 77 14.30 -6.09 13.04
N ASP A 78 14.25 -7.29 12.46
CA ASP A 78 15.34 -7.89 11.66
C ASP A 78 15.09 -7.79 10.14
N GLY A 79 14.08 -7.00 9.74
CA GLY A 79 13.64 -6.85 8.35
C GLY A 79 12.69 -7.96 7.88
N LYS A 80 12.43 -8.98 8.70
CA LYS A 80 11.45 -10.06 8.44
C LYS A 80 10.35 -10.14 9.49
N THR A 81 10.71 -9.80 10.72
CA THR A 81 9.83 -9.68 11.87
C THR A 81 9.98 -8.27 12.43
N TYR A 82 8.84 -7.61 12.61
CA TYR A 82 8.78 -6.30 13.23
C TYR A 82 8.12 -6.46 14.60
N GLU A 83 8.78 -5.95 15.64
CA GLU A 83 8.29 -6.04 17.02
C GLU A 83 8.05 -4.64 17.58
N ASN A 84 7.00 -4.50 18.40
CA ASN A 84 6.63 -3.25 19.08
C ASN A 84 6.41 -2.09 18.09
N GLY A 85 5.38 -2.23 17.25
CA GLY A 85 4.93 -1.18 16.35
C GLY A 85 4.05 -0.15 17.06
N THR A 86 4.39 1.14 16.97
CA THR A 86 3.53 2.23 17.44
C THR A 86 2.78 2.83 16.25
N LEU A 87 1.44 2.75 16.28
CA LEU A 87 0.57 3.42 15.32
C LEU A 87 0.34 4.88 15.76
N GLN A 88 0.70 5.80 14.88
CA GLN A 88 0.42 7.23 15.03
C GLN A 88 -0.53 7.65 13.92
N LYS A 89 -1.59 8.38 14.30
CA LYS A 89 -2.53 8.93 13.31
C LYS A 89 -1.77 9.90 12.41
N ASP A 90 -1.91 9.72 11.10
CA ASP A 90 -1.44 10.67 10.10
C ASP A 90 -2.65 11.48 9.61
N LYS A 91 -3.05 11.30 8.36
CA LYS A 91 -4.19 11.98 7.71
C LYS A 91 -5.19 10.95 7.18
N TYR A 92 -5.93 11.32 6.16
CA TYR A 92 -6.71 10.39 5.35
C TYR A 92 -5.94 10.04 4.08
N ILE A 93 -6.11 8.81 3.60
CA ILE A 93 -5.82 8.49 2.21
C ILE A 93 -7.12 8.56 1.42
N TYR A 94 -7.03 9.08 0.21
CA TYR A 94 -8.11 9.06 -0.77
C TYR A 94 -7.63 8.33 -2.01
N PHE A 95 -8.49 7.50 -2.57
CA PHE A 95 -8.29 6.80 -3.83
C PHE A 95 -9.35 7.20 -4.83
N ARG A 96 -8.94 7.33 -6.08
CA ARG A 96 -9.82 7.62 -7.21
C ARG A 96 -9.54 6.64 -8.35
N GLU A 97 -10.51 5.79 -8.64
CA GLU A 97 -10.51 4.89 -9.79
C GLU A 97 -11.41 5.46 -10.88
N TYR A 98 -10.84 5.78 -12.03
CA TYR A 98 -11.60 6.32 -13.16
C TYR A 98 -12.28 5.22 -13.97
N ASN A 99 -13.56 5.41 -14.27
CA ASN A 99 -14.39 4.41 -14.97
C ASN A 99 -14.02 4.22 -16.45
N ASP A 100 -13.29 5.18 -17.05
CA ASP A 100 -12.79 5.12 -18.43
C ASP A 100 -11.50 4.30 -18.57
N GLY A 101 -10.96 3.76 -17.46
CA GLY A 101 -9.71 3.02 -17.43
C GLY A 101 -8.45 3.89 -17.41
N SER A 102 -8.56 5.21 -17.26
CA SER A 102 -7.42 6.14 -17.15
C SER A 102 -6.49 5.81 -15.98
N GLY A 103 -6.99 5.08 -14.99
CA GLY A 103 -6.21 4.40 -13.96
C GLY A 103 -6.66 4.75 -12.55
N LEU A 104 -5.82 4.33 -11.60
CA LEU A 104 -5.99 4.54 -10.17
C LEU A 104 -5.07 5.65 -9.68
N TYR A 105 -5.60 6.57 -8.87
CA TYR A 105 -4.87 7.69 -8.30
C TYR A 105 -5.06 7.73 -6.78
N TYR A 106 -4.10 8.31 -6.07
CA TYR A 106 -4.20 8.55 -4.64
C TYR A 106 -3.68 9.92 -4.21
N VAL A 107 -4.13 10.34 -3.03
CA VAL A 107 -3.58 11.49 -2.30
C VAL A 107 -3.68 11.23 -0.78
N VAL A 108 -2.66 11.64 -0.03
CA VAL A 108 -2.67 11.61 1.45
C VAL A 108 -2.82 13.03 1.96
N ALA A 109 -3.97 13.33 2.59
CA ALA A 109 -4.38 14.70 2.86
C ALA A 109 -5.37 14.83 4.02
N GLU A 110 -5.42 16.04 4.58
CA GLU A 110 -6.58 16.51 5.35
C GLU A 110 -7.60 17.15 4.41
N VAL A 111 -8.80 17.42 4.91
CA VAL A 111 -9.84 18.14 4.15
C VAL A 111 -9.44 19.62 3.97
N PRO A 112 -9.58 20.22 2.78
CA PRO A 112 -10.05 19.64 1.51
C PRO A 112 -8.91 18.97 0.70
N TRP A 113 -9.16 17.76 0.20
CA TRP A 113 -8.18 16.93 -0.51
C TRP A 113 -8.21 17.07 -2.04
N ASP A 114 -9.30 17.61 -2.59
CA ASP A 114 -9.57 17.74 -4.02
C ASP A 114 -8.65 18.76 -4.72
N ALA A 115 -8.22 19.80 -3.99
CA ALA A 115 -7.29 20.82 -4.46
C ALA A 115 -5.83 20.35 -4.53
N LEU A 116 -5.51 19.15 -4.02
CA LEU A 116 -4.15 18.65 -3.93
C LEU A 116 -3.78 17.80 -5.16
N PRO A 117 -2.49 17.75 -5.52
CA PRO A 117 -2.04 16.96 -6.66
C PRO A 117 -2.21 15.47 -6.38
N TRP A 118 -3.05 14.82 -7.19
CA TRP A 118 -3.25 13.38 -7.16
C TRP A 118 -2.10 12.67 -7.87
N LYS A 119 -1.53 11.63 -7.22
CA LYS A 119 -0.50 10.79 -7.82
C LYS A 119 -1.14 9.58 -8.48
N LYS A 120 -0.81 9.33 -9.75
CA LYS A 120 -1.18 8.09 -10.44
C LYS A 120 -0.40 6.92 -9.82
N ILE A 121 -1.11 5.85 -9.46
CA ILE A 121 -0.52 4.62 -8.95
C ILE A 121 0.07 3.84 -10.12
N ASN A 122 1.35 3.49 -10.01
CA ASN A 122 1.99 2.54 -10.90
C ASN A 122 2.17 1.19 -10.17
N PRO A 123 1.38 0.15 -10.47
CA PRO A 123 1.48 -1.14 -9.75
C PRO A 123 2.82 -1.84 -9.99
N ASP A 124 3.54 -1.49 -11.06
CA ASP A 124 4.88 -2.02 -11.34
C ASP A 124 5.99 -1.30 -10.53
N ASP A 125 5.69 -0.17 -9.89
CA ASP A 125 6.62 0.56 -9.05
C ASP A 125 6.66 0.00 -7.62
N TYR A 126 7.86 -0.12 -7.08
CA TYR A 126 8.10 -0.69 -5.75
C TYR A 126 7.40 0.10 -4.63
N PHE A 127 7.22 1.42 -4.78
CA PHE A 127 6.56 2.21 -3.75
C PHE A 127 5.04 2.18 -3.87
N ASP A 128 4.51 1.93 -5.07
CA ASP A 128 3.09 2.02 -5.36
C ASP A 128 2.38 0.65 -5.37
N TYR A 129 3.08 -0.49 -5.45
CA TYR A 129 2.43 -1.82 -5.44
C TYR A 129 1.62 -2.06 -4.14
N GLY A 130 2.19 -1.72 -2.97
CA GLY A 130 1.51 -1.92 -1.70
C GLY A 130 0.29 -0.99 -1.54
N ILE A 131 0.36 0.18 -2.16
CA ILE A 131 -0.75 1.15 -2.22
C ILE A 131 -1.87 0.62 -3.12
N ASN A 132 -1.52 0.03 -4.28
CA ASN A 132 -2.46 -0.63 -5.18
C ASN A 132 -3.23 -1.75 -4.49
N ASP A 133 -2.53 -2.63 -3.77
CA ASP A 133 -3.20 -3.74 -3.09
C ASP A 133 -4.07 -3.26 -1.90
N ALA A 134 -3.61 -2.23 -1.18
CA ALA A 134 -4.38 -1.59 -0.12
C ALA A 134 -5.70 -1.00 -0.66
N TYR A 135 -5.68 -0.40 -1.86
CA TYR A 135 -6.89 0.04 -2.56
C TYR A 135 -7.88 -1.11 -2.78
N TYR A 136 -7.42 -2.24 -3.35
CA TYR A 136 -8.31 -3.36 -3.63
C TYR A 136 -8.94 -3.94 -2.35
N LEU A 137 -8.18 -4.02 -1.25
CA LEU A 137 -8.71 -4.43 0.05
C LEU A 137 -9.80 -3.47 0.54
N LEU A 138 -9.56 -2.17 0.40
CA LEU A 138 -10.49 -1.12 0.79
C LEU A 138 -11.76 -1.16 -0.06
N LYS A 139 -11.64 -1.21 -1.39
CA LYS A 139 -12.76 -1.34 -2.33
C LYS A 139 -13.62 -2.56 -2.00
N CYS A 140 -13.02 -3.74 -1.87
CA CYS A 140 -13.71 -4.96 -1.47
C CYS A 140 -14.45 -4.81 -0.13
N ARG A 141 -13.84 -4.10 0.83
CA ARG A 141 -14.44 -3.89 2.15
C ARG A 141 -15.67 -2.99 2.09
N VAL A 142 -15.65 -1.95 1.26
CA VAL A 142 -16.81 -1.05 1.14
C VAL A 142 -17.91 -1.68 0.30
N GLU A 143 -17.59 -2.36 -0.79
CA GLU A 143 -18.57 -3.08 -1.61
C GLU A 143 -19.31 -4.17 -0.82
N LYS A 144 -18.64 -4.88 0.09
CA LYS A 144 -19.27 -5.87 0.98
C LYS A 144 -20.19 -5.28 2.06
N LYS A 145 -20.10 -3.97 2.34
CA LYS A 145 -20.94 -3.30 3.34
C LYS A 145 -22.25 -2.74 2.74
N GLN A 146 -22.37 -2.72 1.41
CA GLN A 146 -23.57 -2.29 0.68
C GLN A 146 -24.54 -3.47 0.51
#